data_AF-A0A7H2BLG1-F1
#
_entry.id   AF-A0A7H2BLG1-F1
#
_cell.length_a   1.000
_cell.length_b   1.000
_cell.length_c   1.000
_cell.angle_alpha   90.00
_cell.angle_beta   90.00
_cell.angle_gamma   90.00
#
_symmetry.space_group_name_H-M   'P 1'
#
loop_
_entity.id
_entity.type
_entity.pdbx_description
1 polymer ?
#
loop_
_entity_poly.entity_id
_entity_poly.type
_entity_poly.pdbx_seq_one_letter_code
_entity_poly.pdbx_strand_id
1 'polypeptide(L)'
;MFQPIYDIEGGLGWMISGRTLLPEITDHTLFREVFEQDNLFVPLELLWTGYPEQALRLLDKKPVSTRRQALIADCFRDLERYPEAEQIYRDLLKNVSAPCIEATLHQHLGKILLYAGDYQSALDEFRQSLTLRKSLGVAPEIIASSQQAYDFMKLNTYQMNKSSEFIK
;
A
#
# COMPACT_ATOMS: atom_id res chain seq x y z
N MET A 1 -18.33 16.75 -9.56
CA MET A 1 -18.51 15.35 -9.98
C MET A 1 -17.17 14.67 -9.78
N PHE A 2 -17.12 13.61 -8.99
CA PHE A 2 -15.86 12.91 -8.75
C PHE A 2 -15.52 12.01 -9.93
N GLN A 3 -14.24 11.96 -10.32
CA GLN A 3 -13.77 11.05 -11.36
C GLN A 3 -13.68 9.62 -10.82
N PRO A 4 -13.92 8.59 -11.65
CA PRO A 4 -13.68 7.21 -11.24
C PRO A 4 -12.20 7.01 -10.90
N ILE A 5 -11.93 6.19 -9.88
CA ILE A 5 -10.57 5.85 -9.46
C ILE A 5 -10.04 4.76 -10.41
N TYR A 6 -9.15 5.15 -11.31
CA TYR A 6 -8.53 4.26 -12.29
C TYR A 6 -7.34 3.52 -11.71
N ASP A 7 -6.98 2.39 -12.30
CA ASP A 7 -5.75 1.67 -12.00
C ASP A 7 -4.52 2.50 -12.39
N ILE A 8 -3.46 2.42 -11.58
CA ILE A 8 -2.20 3.11 -11.82
C ILE A 8 -1.14 2.07 -12.18
N GLU A 9 -0.52 2.19 -13.36
CA GLU A 9 0.59 1.34 -13.75
C GLU A 9 1.76 1.51 -12.76
N GLY A 10 2.20 0.41 -12.16
CA GLY A 10 3.32 0.41 -11.21
C GLY A 10 4.67 0.15 -11.87
N GLY A 11 4.64 -0.55 -13.00
CA GLY A 11 5.78 -0.95 -13.80
C GLY A 11 5.38 -2.11 -14.73
N LEU A 12 6.35 -2.68 -15.44
CA LEU A 12 6.05 -3.76 -16.38
C LEU A 12 5.46 -4.98 -15.64
N GLY A 13 4.27 -5.40 -16.08
CA GLY A 13 3.58 -6.57 -15.55
C GLY A 13 2.82 -6.39 -14.22
N TRP A 14 2.66 -5.17 -13.71
CA TRP A 14 1.82 -4.93 -12.52
C TRP A 14 1.25 -3.52 -12.40
N MET A 15 0.16 -3.39 -11.64
CA MET A 15 -0.54 -2.13 -11.39
C MET A 15 -0.97 -2.00 -9.92
N ILE A 16 -1.38 -0.80 -9.52
CA ILE A 16 -2.16 -0.55 -8.30
C ILE A 16 -3.64 -0.42 -8.69
N SER A 17 -4.45 -1.33 -8.16
CA SER A 17 -5.89 -1.39 -8.40
C SER A 17 -6.60 -0.17 -7.83
N GLY A 18 -7.38 0.54 -8.65
CA GLY A 18 -8.21 1.68 -8.22
C GLY A 18 -9.38 1.26 -7.33
N ARG A 19 -9.67 -0.04 -7.27
CA ARG A 19 -10.72 -0.62 -6.42
C ARG A 19 -10.22 -0.97 -5.02
N THR A 20 -9.01 -1.52 -4.92
CA THR A 20 -8.48 -2.07 -3.65
C THR A 20 -7.30 -1.28 -3.08
N LEU A 21 -6.67 -0.43 -3.90
CA LEU A 21 -5.39 0.24 -3.65
C LEU A 21 -4.23 -0.75 -3.41
N LEU A 22 -4.43 -2.04 -3.70
CA LEU A 22 -3.41 -3.08 -3.60
C LEU A 22 -2.73 -3.30 -4.96
N PRO A 23 -1.48 -3.77 -4.94
CA PRO A 23 -0.81 -4.21 -6.15
C PRO A 23 -1.48 -5.47 -6.73
N GLU A 24 -1.61 -5.51 -8.06
CA GLU A 24 -2.11 -6.65 -8.81
C GLU A 24 -1.13 -6.95 -9.97
N ILE A 25 -0.76 -8.22 -10.14
CA ILE A 25 0.07 -8.67 -11.27
C ILE A 25 -0.81 -8.75 -12.51
N THR A 26 -0.41 -8.04 -13.57
CA THR A 26 -1.15 -7.99 -14.85
C THR A 26 -0.54 -8.92 -15.90
N ASP A 27 0.77 -9.14 -15.85
CA ASP A 27 1.49 -10.10 -16.68
C ASP A 27 2.57 -10.78 -15.84
N HIS A 28 2.38 -12.07 -15.55
CA HIS A 28 3.34 -12.82 -14.75
C HIS A 28 4.71 -12.90 -15.40
N THR A 29 4.81 -13.05 -16.72
CA THR A 29 6.11 -13.20 -17.41
C THR A 29 6.94 -11.94 -17.22
N LEU A 30 6.36 -10.79 -17.58
CA LEU A 30 7.02 -9.50 -17.43
C LEU A 30 7.33 -9.18 -15.97
N PHE A 31 6.40 -9.50 -15.06
CA PHE A 31 6.61 -9.31 -13.64
C PHE A 31 7.83 -10.09 -13.14
N ARG A 32 7.98 -11.36 -13.54
CA ARG A 32 9.15 -12.17 -13.16
C ARG A 32 10.45 -11.61 -13.73
N GLU A 33 10.43 -11.14 -14.98
CA GLU A 33 11.60 -10.52 -15.61
C GLU A 33 12.05 -9.25 -14.87
N VAL A 34 11.11 -8.39 -14.46
CA VAL A 34 11.41 -7.15 -13.71
C VAL A 34 12.05 -7.44 -12.36
N PHE A 35 11.56 -8.47 -11.65
CA PHE A 35 11.97 -8.76 -10.28
C PHE A 35 12.95 -9.94 -10.18
N GLU A 36 13.51 -10.44 -11.29
CA GLU A 36 14.37 -11.64 -11.30
C GLU A 36 15.55 -11.55 -10.32
N GLN A 37 16.14 -10.37 -10.18
CA GLN A 37 17.30 -10.12 -9.31
C GLN A 37 16.92 -9.73 -7.87
N ASP A 38 15.62 -9.58 -7.59
CA ASP A 38 15.14 -9.17 -6.27
C ASP A 38 15.18 -10.35 -5.29
N ASN A 39 15.98 -10.21 -4.24
CA ASN A 39 16.13 -11.25 -3.22
C ASN A 39 14.85 -11.52 -2.40
N LEU A 40 13.85 -10.64 -2.51
CA LEU A 40 12.52 -10.78 -1.93
C LEU A 40 11.43 -11.05 -2.99
N PHE A 41 11.81 -11.35 -4.24
CA PHE A 41 10.87 -11.63 -5.33
C PHE A 41 9.87 -12.74 -4.99
N VAL A 42 10.34 -13.92 -4.58
CA VAL A 42 9.46 -15.07 -4.30
C VAL A 42 8.41 -14.76 -3.23
N PRO A 43 8.76 -14.21 -2.04
CA PRO A 43 7.72 -13.82 -1.08
C PRO A 43 6.83 -12.67 -1.56
N LEU A 44 7.33 -11.74 -2.38
CA LEU A 44 6.52 -10.69 -2.99
C LEU A 44 5.45 -11.27 -3.93
N GLU A 45 5.85 -12.17 -4.83
CA GLU A 45 4.94 -12.83 -5.78
C GLU A 45 3.89 -13.65 -5.03
N LEU A 46 4.29 -14.42 -4.01
CA LEU A 46 3.36 -15.18 -3.17
C LEU A 46 2.33 -14.28 -2.49
N LEU A 47 2.77 -13.15 -1.92
CA LEU A 47 1.87 -12.19 -1.29
C LEU A 47 0.85 -11.65 -2.31
N TRP A 48 1.32 -11.19 -3.47
CA TRP A 48 0.47 -10.56 -4.49
C TRP A 48 -0.42 -11.56 -5.25
N THR A 49 -0.21 -12.86 -5.05
CA THR A 49 -1.05 -13.93 -5.61
C THR A 49 -1.92 -14.63 -4.56
N GLY A 50 -2.02 -14.07 -3.35
CA GLY A 50 -2.96 -14.53 -2.32
C GLY A 50 -2.43 -15.61 -1.39
N TYR A 51 -1.11 -15.71 -1.23
CA TYR A 51 -0.46 -16.70 -0.37
C TYR A 51 0.39 -16.06 0.76
N PRO A 52 -0.21 -15.19 1.61
CA PRO A 52 0.54 -14.43 2.62
C PRO A 52 1.23 -15.32 3.66
N GLU A 53 0.65 -16.45 4.06
CA GLU A 53 1.32 -17.36 5.01
C GLU A 53 2.61 -17.97 4.44
N GLN A 54 2.63 -18.26 3.14
CA GLN A 54 3.78 -18.86 2.47
C GLN A 54 4.86 -17.80 2.28
N ALA A 55 4.46 -16.56 1.95
CA ALA A 55 5.34 -15.41 1.93
C ALA A 55 6.01 -15.18 3.30
N LEU A 56 5.25 -15.19 4.41
CA LEU A 56 5.77 -15.04 5.77
C LEU A 56 6.85 -16.08 6.10
N ARG A 57 6.59 -17.37 5.83
CA ARG A 57 7.57 -18.45 6.07
C ARG A 57 8.88 -18.25 5.32
N LEU A 58 8.85 -17.63 4.15
CA LEU A 58 10.05 -17.31 3.38
C LEU A 58 10.73 -16.04 3.89
N LEU A 59 9.95 -15.01 4.25
CA LEU A 59 10.47 -13.76 4.82
C LEU A 59 11.21 -14.02 6.14
N ASP A 60 10.75 -14.96 6.97
CA ASP A 60 11.45 -15.37 8.21
C ASP A 60 12.89 -15.82 8.01
N LYS A 61 13.24 -16.29 6.81
CA LYS A 61 14.59 -16.75 6.47
C LYS A 61 15.45 -15.69 5.78
N LYS A 62 14.90 -14.49 5.53
CA LYS A 62 15.58 -13.39 4.83
C LYS A 62 16.22 -12.41 5.83
N PRO A 63 17.34 -11.75 5.48
CA PRO A 63 17.95 -10.73 6.34
C PRO A 63 16.96 -9.61 6.70
N VAL A 64 17.05 -9.12 7.95
CA VAL A 64 16.22 -8.00 8.41
C VAL A 64 16.52 -6.76 7.57
N SER A 65 15.47 -6.18 7.00
CA SER A 65 15.50 -4.91 6.28
C SER A 65 14.14 -4.24 6.38
N THR A 66 14.08 -2.93 6.17
CA THR A 66 12.81 -2.17 6.13
C THR A 66 11.83 -2.78 5.14
N ARG A 67 12.31 -3.16 3.94
CA ARG A 67 11.46 -3.76 2.91
C ARG A 67 10.92 -5.14 3.33
N ARG A 68 11.75 -5.98 3.95
CA ARG A 68 11.27 -7.27 4.51
C ARG A 68 10.20 -7.04 5.57
N GLN A 69 10.41 -6.10 6.50
CA GLN A 69 9.44 -5.79 7.54
C GLN A 69 8.13 -5.25 6.97
N ALA A 70 8.20 -4.38 5.95
CA ALA A 70 7.01 -3.91 5.23
C ALA A 70 6.24 -5.07 4.57
N LEU A 71 6.93 -6.02 3.91
CA LEU A 71 6.27 -7.19 3.34
C LEU A 71 5.62 -8.08 4.40
N ILE A 72 6.23 -8.23 5.59
CA ILE A 72 5.60 -8.95 6.71
C ILE A 72 4.31 -8.24 7.15
N ALA A 73 4.34 -6.92 7.26
CA ALA A 73 3.15 -6.14 7.62
C ALA A 73 2.05 -6.24 6.54
N ASP A 74 2.41 -6.20 5.26
CA ASP A 74 1.47 -6.44 4.16
C ASP A 74 0.91 -7.88 4.19
N CYS A 75 1.70 -8.89 4.58
CA CYS A 75 1.18 -10.24 4.80
C CYS A 75 0.18 -10.28 5.97
N PHE A 76 0.46 -9.55 7.06
CA PHE A 76 -0.47 -9.44 8.19
C PHE A 76 -1.77 -8.73 7.80
N ARG A 77 -1.74 -7.74 6.89
CA ARG A 77 -2.95 -7.15 6.30
C ARG A 77 -3.82 -8.21 5.63
N ASP A 78 -3.21 -9.03 4.77
CA ASP A 78 -3.95 -10.03 3.98
C ASP A 78 -4.42 -11.21 4.84
N LEU A 79 -3.89 -11.35 6.06
CA LEU A 79 -4.35 -12.25 7.11
C LEU A 79 -5.31 -11.58 8.11
N GLU A 80 -5.75 -10.35 7.84
CA GLU A 80 -6.64 -9.54 8.70
C GLU A 80 -6.08 -9.27 10.12
N ARG A 81 -4.76 -9.38 10.28
CA ARG A 81 -4.01 -9.10 11.51
C ARG A 81 -3.59 -7.63 11.56
N TYR A 82 -4.58 -6.74 11.49
CA TYR A 82 -4.36 -5.30 11.33
C TYR A 82 -3.57 -4.65 12.47
N PRO A 83 -3.80 -4.97 13.77
CA PRO A 83 -3.03 -4.39 14.86
C PRO A 83 -1.53 -4.71 14.75
N GLU A 84 -1.19 -5.95 14.39
CA GLU A 84 0.21 -6.33 14.20
C GLU A 84 0.84 -5.66 12.97
N ALA A 85 0.08 -5.53 11.87
CA ALA A 85 0.54 -4.84 10.67
C ALA A 85 0.79 -3.35 10.93
N GLU A 86 -0.14 -2.67 11.61
CA GLU A 86 -0.01 -1.26 11.97
C GLU A 86 1.22 -1.04 12.85
N GLN A 87 1.40 -1.86 13.89
CA GLN A 87 2.51 -1.70 14.83
C GLN A 87 3.86 -1.75 14.09
N ILE A 88 4.03 -2.66 13.13
CA ILE A 88 5.26 -2.74 12.32
C ILE A 88 5.50 -1.42 11.56
N TYR A 89 4.50 -0.89 10.85
CA TYR A 89 4.68 0.35 10.09
C TYR A 89 4.92 1.56 11.00
N ARG A 90 4.24 1.65 12.15
CA ARG A 90 4.49 2.69 13.15
C ARG A 90 5.93 2.64 13.67
N ASP A 91 6.46 1.45 13.92
CA ASP A 91 7.85 1.30 14.37
C ASP A 91 8.87 1.58 13.25
N LEU A 92 8.55 1.25 12.00
CA LEU A 92 9.37 1.65 10.85
C LEU A 92 9.39 3.18 10.70
N LEU A 93 8.25 3.86 10.85
CA LEU A 93 8.14 5.31 10.77
C LEU A 93 8.91 6.04 11.89
N LYS A 94 9.02 5.46 13.08
CA LYS A 94 9.85 6.05 14.17
C LYS A 94 11.34 6.05 13.84
N ASN A 95 11.80 5.11 13.01
CA ASN A 95 13.22 4.85 12.78
C ASN A 95 13.69 5.26 11.37
N VAL A 96 12.78 5.71 10.50
CA VAL A 96 13.11 6.14 9.14
C VAL A 96 13.69 7.56 9.16
N SER A 97 14.77 7.77 8.41
CA SER A 97 15.38 9.10 8.21
C SER A 97 15.30 9.57 6.76
N ALA A 98 15.05 8.67 5.82
CA ALA A 98 14.98 8.97 4.39
C ALA A 98 13.53 9.34 4.00
N PRO A 99 13.27 10.58 3.53
CA PRO A 99 11.92 11.04 3.22
C PRO A 99 11.20 10.22 2.14
N CYS A 100 11.94 9.65 1.17
CA CYS A 100 11.36 8.79 0.14
C CYS A 100 10.84 7.46 0.71
N ILE A 101 11.52 6.92 1.71
CA ILE A 101 11.09 5.71 2.42
C ILE A 101 9.93 6.06 3.34
N GLU A 102 10.02 7.17 4.08
CA GLU A 102 8.95 7.67 4.96
C GLU A 102 7.62 7.83 4.21
N ALA A 103 7.64 8.46 3.03
CA ALA A 103 6.46 8.60 2.20
C ALA A 103 5.85 7.25 1.79
N THR A 104 6.70 6.26 1.53
CA THR A 104 6.26 4.90 1.20
C THR A 104 5.67 4.21 2.43
N LEU A 105 6.25 4.36 3.61
CA LEU A 105 5.70 3.80 4.85
C LEU A 105 4.33 4.40 5.18
N HIS A 106 4.14 5.71 5.03
CA HIS A 106 2.83 6.36 5.14
C HIS A 106 1.82 5.79 4.14
N GLN A 107 2.23 5.57 2.87
CA GLN A 107 1.37 4.96 1.87
C GLN A 107 0.88 3.57 2.30
N HIS A 108 1.78 2.73 2.81
CA HIS A 108 1.39 1.37 3.22
C HIS A 108 0.57 1.36 4.51
N LEU A 109 0.92 2.19 5.49
CA LEU A 109 0.14 2.32 6.72
C LEU A 109 -1.30 2.79 6.43
N GLY A 110 -1.48 3.72 5.50
CA GLY A 110 -2.81 4.12 5.04
C GLY A 110 -3.63 2.94 4.50
N LYS A 111 -3.00 2.00 3.79
CA LYS A 111 -3.68 0.76 3.35
C LYS A 111 -4.06 -0.11 4.53
N ILE A 112 -3.17 -0.31 5.51
CA ILE A 112 -3.50 -1.10 6.72
C ILE A 112 -4.73 -0.52 7.41
N LEU A 113 -4.74 0.79 7.65
CA LEU A 113 -5.85 1.48 8.34
C LEU A 113 -7.14 1.43 7.53
N LEU A 114 -7.07 1.55 6.21
CA LEU A 114 -8.22 1.40 5.32
C LEU A 114 -8.86 0.02 5.50
N TYR A 115 -8.06 -1.05 5.47
CA TYR A 115 -8.56 -2.42 5.62
C TYR A 115 -9.02 -2.72 7.07
N ALA A 116 -8.43 -2.05 8.06
CA ALA A 116 -8.90 -2.09 9.45
C ALA A 116 -10.20 -1.31 9.70
N GLY A 117 -10.68 -0.54 8.71
CA GLY A 117 -11.88 0.30 8.84
C GLY A 117 -11.65 1.67 9.50
N ASP A 118 -10.40 2.03 9.83
CA ASP A 118 -10.05 3.37 10.32
C ASP A 118 -9.84 4.33 9.16
N TYR A 119 -10.96 4.74 8.55
CA TYR A 119 -10.94 5.57 7.35
C TYR A 119 -10.38 6.98 7.59
N GLN A 120 -10.55 7.53 8.79
CA GLN A 120 -10.06 8.88 9.09
C GLN A 120 -8.52 8.87 9.18
N SER A 121 -7.95 7.92 9.92
CA SER A 121 -6.50 7.79 10.01
C SER A 121 -5.90 7.40 8.66
N ALA A 122 -6.56 6.51 7.89
CA ALA A 122 -6.10 6.15 6.54
C ALA A 122 -5.98 7.36 5.60
N LEU A 123 -6.99 8.26 5.60
CA LEU A 123 -6.96 9.49 4.83
C LEU A 123 -5.78 10.39 5.22
N ASP A 124 -5.49 10.50 6.52
CA ASP A 124 -4.39 11.30 7.03
C ASP A 124 -3.03 10.72 6.58
N GLU A 125 -2.84 9.41 6.65
CA GLU A 125 -1.61 8.74 6.21
C GLU A 125 -1.39 8.86 4.68
N PHE A 126 -2.44 8.70 3.87
CA PHE A 126 -2.33 8.93 2.42
C PHE A 126 -2.02 10.38 2.09
N ARG A 127 -2.55 11.35 2.85
CA ARG A 127 -2.22 12.76 2.69
C ARG A 127 -0.75 13.03 3.00
N GLN A 128 -0.17 12.41 4.04
CA GLN A 128 1.26 12.55 4.35
C GLN A 128 2.13 12.00 3.22
N SER A 129 1.85 10.77 2.76
CA SER A 129 2.51 10.14 1.61
C SER A 129 2.49 11.03 0.37
N LEU A 130 1.31 11.55 0.00
CA LEU A 130 1.13 12.42 -1.17
C LEU A 130 1.92 13.73 -1.04
N THR A 131 1.90 14.35 0.14
CA THR A 131 2.60 15.61 0.41
C THR A 131 4.10 15.44 0.27
N LEU A 132 4.66 14.39 0.90
CA LEU A 132 6.08 14.09 0.81
C LEU A 132 6.50 13.79 -0.64
N ARG A 133 5.79 12.91 -1.35
CA ARG A 133 6.11 12.56 -2.75
C ARG A 133 6.06 13.77 -3.69
N LYS A 134 5.09 14.67 -3.53
CA LYS A 134 5.04 15.94 -4.28
C LYS A 134 6.22 16.85 -3.96
N SER A 135 6.57 16.98 -2.68
CA SER A 135 7.70 17.83 -2.26
C SER A 135 9.06 17.32 -2.77
N LEU A 136 9.22 16.00 -2.88
CA LEU A 136 10.44 15.35 -3.34
C LEU A 136 10.59 15.34 -4.87
N GLY A 137 9.53 15.66 -5.62
CA GLY A 137 9.56 15.61 -7.09
C GLY A 137 9.85 14.21 -7.63
N VAL A 138 9.34 13.16 -6.97
CA VAL A 138 9.49 11.78 -7.44
C VAL A 138 8.72 11.55 -8.74
N ALA A 139 8.93 10.39 -9.36
CA ALA A 139 8.31 10.05 -10.63
C ALA A 139 6.77 10.18 -10.59
N PRO A 140 6.13 10.70 -11.66
CA PRO A 140 4.69 10.98 -11.69
C PRO A 140 3.80 9.80 -11.30
N GLU A 141 4.16 8.58 -11.69
CA GLU A 141 3.45 7.33 -11.37
C GLU A 141 3.43 7.05 -9.85
N ILE A 142 4.52 7.36 -9.15
CA ILE A 142 4.61 7.23 -7.69
C ILE A 142 3.68 8.25 -7.01
N ILE A 143 3.65 9.49 -7.52
CA ILE A 143 2.72 10.53 -7.04
C ILE A 143 1.27 10.11 -7.34
N ALA A 144 1.02 9.57 -8.52
CA ALA A 144 -0.31 9.15 -8.96
C ALA A 144 -0.88 8.06 -8.05
N SER A 145 -0.07 7.10 -7.59
CA SER A 145 -0.53 6.08 -6.62
C SER A 145 -0.97 6.67 -5.27
N SER A 146 -0.31 7.72 -4.77
CA SER A 146 -0.74 8.42 -3.55
C SER A 146 -1.97 9.27 -3.78
N GLN A 147 -2.06 9.89 -4.96
CA GLN A 147 -3.22 10.71 -5.35
C GLN A 147 -4.47 9.83 -5.49
N GLN A 148 -4.35 8.69 -6.16
CA GLN A 148 -5.39 7.66 -6.28
C GLN A 148 -5.91 7.24 -4.90
N ALA A 149 -5.02 6.94 -3.96
CA ALA A 149 -5.40 6.54 -2.59
C ALA A 149 -6.11 7.67 -1.82
N TYR A 150 -5.59 8.90 -1.91
CA TYR A 150 -6.22 10.06 -1.29
C TYR A 150 -7.62 10.33 -1.84
N ASP A 151 -7.78 10.28 -3.17
CA ASP A 151 -9.06 10.48 -3.83
C ASP A 151 -10.04 9.37 -3.48
N PHE A 152 -9.60 8.11 -3.49
CA PHE A 152 -10.38 6.96 -3.03
C PHE A 152 -10.98 7.20 -1.63
N MET A 153 -10.19 7.69 -0.67
CA MET A 153 -10.68 7.99 0.67
C MET A 153 -11.70 9.14 0.70
N LYS A 154 -11.47 10.20 -0.08
CA LYS A 154 -12.39 11.34 -0.16
C LYS A 154 -13.75 10.95 -0.73
N LEU A 155 -13.77 10.04 -1.71
CA LEU A 155 -15.01 9.50 -2.28
C LEU A 155 -15.81 8.69 -1.25
N ASN A 156 -15.15 7.74 -0.60
CA ASN A 156 -15.80 6.85 0.35
C ASN A 156 -16.35 7.63 1.54
N THR A 157 -15.57 8.57 2.09
CA THR A 157 -16.01 9.44 3.19
C THR A 157 -17.21 10.30 2.78
N TYR A 158 -17.19 10.86 1.56
CA TYR A 158 -18.31 11.64 1.04
C TYR A 158 -19.59 10.80 0.89
N GLN A 159 -19.47 9.58 0.35
CA GLN A 159 -20.60 8.67 0.21
C GLN A 159 -21.19 8.25 1.56
N MET A 160 -20.35 7.93 2.54
CA MET A 160 -20.78 7.58 3.91
C MET A 160 -21.55 8.72 4.58
N ASN A 161 -21.03 9.94 4.50
CA ASN A 161 -21.69 11.11 5.08
C ASN A 161 -23.04 11.36 4.43
N LYS A 162 -23.13 11.26 3.10
CA LYS A 162 -24.39 11.42 2.38
C LYS A 162 -25.41 10.35 2.76
N SER A 163 -25.01 9.08 2.90
CA SER A 163 -25.90 7.99 3.34
C SER A 163 -26.44 8.21 4.75
N SER A 164 -25.65 8.82 5.64
CA SER A 164 -26.07 9.13 7.01
C SER A 164 -27.11 10.25 7.12
N GLU A 165 -27.15 11.17 6.14
CA GLU A 165 -28.13 12.26 6.08
C GLU A 165 -29.52 11.82 5.63
N PHE A 166 -29.66 10.68 4.94
CA PHE A 166 -30.95 10.13 4.48
C PHE A 166 -31.68 9.25 5.53
N ILE A 167 -31.07 9.01 6.70
CA ILE A 167 -31.63 8.15 7.77
C ILE A 167 -32.20 9.01 8.93
N LYS A 168 -32.35 10.32 8.76
CA LYS A 168 -33.05 11.21 9.70
C LYS A 168 -34.33 11.75 9.10
#